data_AF-A0A1H4FHI2-F1
#
_entry.id   AF-A0A1H4FHI2-F1
#
_cell.length_a   1.000
_cell.length_b   1.000
_cell.length_c   1.000
_cell.angle_alpha   90.00
_cell.angle_beta   90.00
_cell.angle_gamma   90.00
#
_symmetry.space_group_name_H-M   'P 1'
#
loop_
_entity.id
_entity.type
_entity.pdbx_description
1 polymer ?
#
loop_
_entity_poly.entity_id
_entity_poly.type
_entity_poly.pdbx_seq_one_letter_code
_entity_poly.pdbx_strand_id
1 'polypeptide(L)'
;MNSPESTLSSREVATTLGVTLRQAQREIAAGRMASVQRAGSARVTRLALWRYLGIETEMMRLWLDHLDRRAGSEADPAKSKA
;
A
#
# COMPACT_ATOMS: atom_id res chain seq x y z
N MET A 1 3.51 -8.32 -4.14
CA MET A 1 3.61 -7.10 -3.32
C MET A 1 2.70 -6.05 -3.93
N ASN A 2 1.96 -5.28 -3.12
CA ASN A 2 0.97 -4.32 -3.64
C ASN A 2 1.62 -2.96 -3.91
N SER A 3 1.18 -2.28 -4.97
CA SER A 3 1.71 -0.96 -5.40
C SER A 3 1.49 0.14 -4.34
N PRO A 4 2.41 1.12 -4.21
CA PRO A 4 2.24 2.30 -3.34
C PRO A 4 0.95 3.09 -3.63
N GLU A 5 0.49 3.08 -4.88
CA GLU A 5 -0.73 3.77 -5.33
C GLU A 5 -2.00 2.97 -5.08
N SER A 6 -1.88 1.67 -4.76
CA SER A 6 -3.06 0.87 -4.43
C SER A 6 -3.75 1.45 -3.20
N THR A 7 -5.07 1.45 -3.25
CA THR A 7 -5.89 2.08 -2.21
C THR A 7 -6.51 1.04 -1.27
N LEU A 8 -6.69 1.46 -0.02
CA LEU A 8 -7.24 0.68 1.08
C LEU A 8 -8.51 1.34 1.58
N SER A 9 -9.51 0.53 1.91
CA SER A 9 -10.67 0.94 2.70
C SER A 9 -10.28 1.21 4.15
N SER A 10 -11.12 1.94 4.88
CA SER A 10 -10.93 2.14 6.33
C SER A 10 -10.86 0.82 7.11
N ARG A 11 -11.53 -0.24 6.63
CA ARG A 11 -11.46 -1.58 7.24
C ARG A 11 -10.09 -2.21 7.06
N GLU A 12 -9.51 -2.15 5.87
CA GLU A 12 -8.17 -2.67 5.62
C GLU A 12 -7.10 -1.88 6.37
N VAL A 13 -7.28 -0.56 6.50
CA VAL A 13 -6.41 0.28 7.34
C VAL A 13 -6.51 -0.16 8.80
N ALA A 14 -7.72 -0.37 9.32
CA ALA A 14 -7.92 -0.85 10.69
C ALA A 14 -7.23 -2.19 10.96
N THR A 15 -7.40 -3.15 10.04
CA THR A 15 -6.71 -4.45 10.11
C THR A 15 -5.20 -4.29 10.09
N THR A 16 -4.66 -3.43 9.23
CA THR A 16 -3.21 -3.23 9.10
C THR A 16 -2.62 -2.57 10.34
N LEU A 17 -3.35 -1.63 10.95
CA LEU A 17 -2.90 -0.91 12.15
C LEU A 17 -3.17 -1.70 13.45
N GLY A 18 -3.93 -2.79 13.41
CA GLY A 18 -4.35 -3.52 14.61
C GLY A 18 -5.28 -2.70 15.52
N VAL A 19 -6.08 -1.80 14.94
CA VAL A 19 -7.00 -0.91 15.68
C VAL A 19 -8.45 -1.15 15.26
N THR A 20 -9.39 -0.58 16.01
CA THR A 20 -10.81 -0.63 15.64
C THR A 20 -11.09 0.18 14.37
N LEU A 21 -12.13 -0.22 13.62
CA LEU A 21 -12.60 0.53 12.44
C LEU A 21 -12.87 2.01 12.77
N ARG A 22 -13.46 2.28 13.93
CA ARG A 22 -13.78 3.65 14.39
C ARG A 22 -12.52 4.48 14.61
N GLN A 23 -11.48 3.90 15.22
CA GLN A 23 -10.19 4.58 15.39
C GLN A 23 -9.56 4.88 14.03
N ALA A 24 -9.49 3.89 13.13
CA ALA A 24 -8.96 4.11 11.78
C ALA A 24 -9.71 5.22 11.03
N GLN A 25 -11.05 5.20 11.06
CA GLN A 25 -11.87 6.26 10.47
C GLN A 25 -11.60 7.64 11.09
N ARG A 26 -11.42 7.70 12.41
CA ARG A 26 -11.08 8.95 13.11
C ARG A 26 -9.72 9.49 12.67
N GLU A 27 -8.71 8.65 12.55
CA GLU A 27 -7.38 9.08 12.09
C GLU A 27 -7.40 9.56 10.63
N ILE A 28 -8.20 8.91 9.76
CA ILE A 28 -8.42 9.34 8.38
C ILE A 28 -9.17 10.68 8.32
N ALA A 29 -10.26 10.82 9.08
CA ALA A 29 -11.06 12.04 9.14
C ALA A 29 -10.30 13.22 9.74
N ALA A 30 -9.37 12.95 10.68
CA ALA A 30 -8.46 13.95 11.23
C ALA A 30 -7.35 14.37 10.24
N GLY A 31 -7.29 13.78 9.04
CA GLY A 31 -6.31 14.13 8.02
C GLY A 31 -4.89 13.62 8.30
N ARG A 32 -4.69 12.73 9.28
CA ARG A 32 -3.36 12.18 9.58
C ARG A 32 -2.86 11.20 8.52
N MET A 33 -3.77 10.65 7.74
CA MET A 33 -3.48 9.85 6.55
C MET A 33 -4.13 10.53 5.35
N ALA A 34 -3.32 10.83 4.33
CA ALA A 34 -3.86 11.32 3.06
C ALA A 34 -4.86 10.31 2.49
N SER A 35 -6.04 10.78 2.12
CA SER A 35 -7.10 9.94 1.59
C SER A 35 -7.80 10.62 0.41
N VAL A 36 -8.33 9.80 -0.48
CA VAL A 36 -9.14 10.21 -1.63
C VAL A 36 -10.57 9.69 -1.46
N GLN A 37 -11.54 10.46 -1.90
CA GLN A 37 -12.93 9.99 -1.95
C GLN A 37 -13.14 9.14 -3.19
N ARG A 38 -13.65 7.92 -3.02
CA ARG A 38 -14.00 7.03 -4.13
C ARG A 38 -15.29 6.29 -3.82
N ALA A 39 -16.29 6.43 -4.71
CA ALA A 39 -17.61 5.83 -4.55
C ALA A 39 -18.25 6.11 -3.17
N GLY A 40 -18.15 7.36 -2.68
CA GLY A 40 -18.73 7.77 -1.41
C GLY A 40 -18.00 7.26 -0.15
N SER A 41 -16.79 6.69 -0.30
CA SER A 41 -15.98 6.24 0.84
C SER A 41 -14.55 6.78 0.74
N ALA A 42 -13.98 7.14 1.90
CA ALA A 42 -12.58 7.52 1.99
C ALA A 42 -11.66 6.31 1.74
N ARG A 43 -10.64 6.51 0.92
CA ARG A 43 -9.64 5.50 0.55
C ARG A 43 -8.24 6.04 0.82
N VAL A 44 -7.41 5.24 1.46
CA VAL A 44 -6.03 5.61 1.81
C VAL A 44 -5.07 4.88 0.87
N THR A 45 -4.11 5.57 0.27
CA THR A 45 -3.08 4.88 -0.53
C THR A 45 -2.13 4.12 0.38
N ARG A 46 -1.53 3.03 -0.11
CA ARG A 46 -0.50 2.32 0.67
C ARG A 46 0.65 3.23 1.07
N LEU A 47 1.07 4.12 0.18
CA LEU A 47 2.10 5.12 0.47
C LEU A 47 1.71 6.02 1.66
N ALA A 48 0.48 6.51 1.70
CA ALA A 48 -0.01 7.33 2.81
C ALA A 48 -0.03 6.56 4.14
N LEU A 49 -0.38 5.27 4.10
CA LEU A 49 -0.33 4.42 5.28
C LEU A 49 1.12 4.17 5.75
N TRP A 50 2.06 3.92 4.83
CA TRP A 50 3.47 3.74 5.19
C TRP A 50 4.11 5.01 5.76
N ARG A 51 3.74 6.17 5.23
CA ARG A 51 4.11 7.49 5.80
C ARG A 51 3.64 7.63 7.24
N TYR A 52 2.36 7.32 7.49
CA TYR A 52 1.79 7.35 8.82
C TYR A 52 2.51 6.42 9.80
N LEU A 53 2.94 5.25 9.34
CA LEU A 53 3.69 4.27 10.12
C LEU A 53 5.19 4.58 10.25
N GLY A 54 5.73 5.57 9.53
CA GLY A 54 7.16 5.87 9.52
C GLY A 54 8.03 4.84 8.79
N ILE A 55 7.43 4.02 7.92
CA ILE A 55 8.11 2.92 7.18
C ILE A 55 8.14 3.15 5.66
N GLU A 56 7.89 4.37 5.20
CA GLU A 56 7.84 4.72 3.77
C GLU A 56 9.10 4.27 3.02
N THR A 57 10.28 4.64 3.51
CA THR A 57 11.56 4.37 2.82
C THR A 57 11.79 2.88 2.62
N GLU A 58 11.57 2.08 3.66
CA GLU A 58 11.77 0.63 3.62
C GLU A 58 10.77 -0.05 2.67
N MET A 59 9.50 0.32 2.76
CA MET A 59 8.46 -0.26 1.91
C MET A 59 8.62 0.14 0.44
N MET A 60 9.07 1.37 0.17
CA MET A 60 9.39 1.82 -1.18
C MET A 60 10.59 1.07 -1.76
N ARG A 61 11.64 0.84 -0.97
CA ARG A 61 12.79 0.03 -1.39
C ARG A 61 12.36 -1.38 -1.75
N LEU A 62 11.63 -2.06 -0.88
CA LEU A 62 11.13 -3.41 -1.12
C LEU A 62 10.22 -3.48 -2.36
N TRP A 63 9.45 -2.42 -2.64
CA TRP A 63 8.61 -2.33 -3.83
C TRP A 63 9.45 -2.16 -5.11
N LEU A 64 10.47 -1.30 -5.10
CA LEU A 64 11.40 -1.14 -6.23
C LEU A 64 12.15 -2.45 -6.49
N ASP A 65 12.70 -3.08 -5.46
CA ASP A 65 13.38 -4.37 -5.54
C ASP A 65 12.44 -5.48 -6.08
N HIS A 66 11.13 -5.37 -5.84
CA HIS A 66 10.13 -6.27 -6.41
C HIS A 66 9.92 -6.02 -7.91
N LEU A 67 9.87 -4.76 -8.34
CA LEU A 67 9.75 -4.42 -9.75
C LEU A 67 10.97 -4.87 -10.55
N ASP A 68 12.18 -4.62 -10.06
CA ASP A 68 13.42 -4.98 -10.75
C ASP A 68 13.52 -6.49 -10.96
N ARG A 69 13.15 -7.29 -9.96
CA ARG A 69 13.10 -8.76 -10.08
C ARG A 69 12.06 -9.23 -11.09
N ARG A 70 10.91 -8.57 -11.20
CA ARG A 70 9.90 -8.92 -12.22
C ARG A 70 10.37 -8.56 -13.63
N ALA A 71 10.94 -7.37 -13.80
CA ALA A 71 11.48 -6.95 -15.09
C ALA A 71 12.60 -7.89 -15.58
N GLY A 72 13.50 -8.30 -14.68
CA GLY A 72 14.53 -9.29 -14.99
C GLY A 72 13.99 -10.70 -15.28
N SER A 73 12.88 -11.10 -14.66
CA SER A 73 12.23 -12.40 -14.89
C SER A 73 11.42 -12.45 -16.19
N GLU A 74 10.87 -11.34 -16.67
CA GLU A 74 10.17 -11.27 -17.96
C GLU A 74 11.15 -11.23 -19.14
N ALA A 75 12.40 -10.84 -18.90
CA ALA A 75 13.44 -10.75 -19.93
C ALA A 75 14.12 -12.10 -20.29
N ASP A 76 13.79 -13.21 -19.62
CA ASP A 76 14.44 -14.51 -19.83
C ASP A 76 13.45 -15.62 -20.24
N PRO A 77 12.99 -15.66 -21.51
CA PRO A 77 12.14 -16.75 -22.03
C PRO A 77 12.87 -18.10 -22.20
N ALA A 78 14.17 -18.19 -21.88
CA ALA A 78 14.99 -19.36 -22.22
C ALA A 78 14.96 -20.52 -21.21
N LYS A 79 14.25 -20.42 -20.08
CA LYS A 79 14.18 -21.49 -19.06
C LYS A 79 12.85 -22.26 -18.97
N SER A 80 11.95 -22.11 -19.94
CA SER A 80 10.66 -22.83 -19.95
C SER A 80 10.61 -24.12 -20.79
N LYS A 81 11.73 -24.59 -21.34
CA LYS A 81 11.84 -25.94 -21.92
C LYS A 81 13.21 -26.55 -21.64
N ALA A 82 13.29 -27.34 -20.58
CA ALA A 82 14.25 -28.42 -20.42
C ALA A 82 13.50 -29.62 -19.83
#